data_AF-A0A9E2PX45-F1
#
_entry.id   AF-A0A9E2PX45-F1
#
_cell.length_a   1.000
_cell.length_b   1.000
_cell.length_c   1.000
_cell.angle_alpha   90.00
_cell.angle_beta   90.00
_cell.angle_gamma   90.00
#
_symmetry.space_group_name_H-M   'P 1'
#
loop_
_entity.id
_entity.type
_entity.pdbx_description
1 polymer ?
#
loop_
_entity_poly.entity_id
_entity_poly.type
_entity_poly.pdbx_seq_one_letter_code
_entity_poly.pdbx_strand_id
1 'polypeptide(L)'
;MRLAKINMALSVLVTVLFLGNNGYAQPNIPKDKIPSNLSAEVKAEVEDLYAPEAVKRAQAANKLGDMGEKAAPAIPLLIGMLGDSAGIELKTDPESKIAENTSPGIEAAVALGKIGDPALEPLIGAMKDKNPHVRVLAAVALEELENPKAVDALIVALQDKNLDAQASAARALGEINDPKAVEPLIAALKD
;
A
#
# COMPACT_ATOMS: atom_id res chain seq x y z
N MET A 1 -22.81 47.30 19.23
CA MET A 1 -21.53 47.32 19.97
C MET A 1 -21.63 46.39 21.18
N ARG A 2 -21.14 45.15 21.06
CA ARG A 2 -20.38 44.40 22.08
C ARG A 2 -20.20 42.96 21.60
N LEU A 3 -18.93 42.59 21.52
CA LEU A 3 -18.35 41.33 21.08
C LEU A 3 -18.47 40.22 22.15
N ALA A 4 -18.33 38.99 21.64
CA ALA A 4 -17.70 37.82 22.24
C ALA A 4 -18.46 37.04 23.33
N LYS A 5 -18.75 35.76 23.03
CA LYS A 5 -17.94 34.60 23.48
C LYS A 5 -18.40 33.34 22.74
N ILE A 6 -17.60 32.90 21.77
CA ILE A 6 -17.67 31.55 21.18
C ILE A 6 -16.96 30.63 22.16
N ASN A 7 -17.71 29.74 22.82
CA ASN A 7 -17.10 28.70 23.66
C ASN A 7 -17.01 27.40 22.85
N MET A 8 -15.75 27.03 22.63
CA MET A 8 -15.22 25.88 21.95
C MET A 8 -15.57 24.61 22.74
N ALA A 9 -16.41 23.73 22.18
CA ALA A 9 -16.66 22.40 22.72
C ALA A 9 -16.81 21.39 21.58
N LEU A 10 -15.66 20.87 21.16
CA LEU A 10 -15.40 19.44 20.90
C LEU A 10 -16.63 18.59 20.49
N SER A 11 -17.04 18.73 19.23
CA SER A 11 -17.74 17.66 18.51
C SER A 11 -17.19 17.68 17.09
N VAL A 12 -16.09 16.97 16.86
CA VAL A 12 -15.63 16.63 15.51
C VAL A 12 -16.58 15.55 14.99
N LEU A 13 -17.81 15.99 14.71
CA LEU A 13 -18.82 15.22 14.04
C LEU A 13 -18.41 15.13 12.58
N VAL A 14 -18.23 13.89 12.14
CA VAL A 14 -18.12 13.44 10.75
C VAL A 14 -19.07 14.23 9.85
N THR A 15 -18.57 15.23 9.12
CA THR A 15 -19.19 15.70 7.88
C THR A 15 -18.15 16.44 7.03
N VAL A 16 -17.50 15.70 6.14
CA VAL A 16 -17.11 16.28 4.86
C VAL A 16 -17.48 15.28 3.78
N LEU A 17 -18.72 15.43 3.29
CA LEU A 17 -19.08 15.09 1.92
C LEU A 17 -18.18 15.92 1.00
N PHE A 18 -17.19 15.30 0.37
CA PHE A 18 -16.71 15.77 -0.93
C PHE A 18 -17.03 14.71 -1.97
N LEU A 19 -18.02 15.05 -2.78
CA LEU A 19 -18.26 14.54 -4.12
C LEU A 19 -16.99 14.77 -4.96
N GLY A 20 -16.03 13.85 -4.86
CA GLY A 20 -14.93 13.68 -5.80
C GLY A 20 -15.24 12.48 -6.67
N ASN A 21 -16.20 12.61 -7.58
CA ASN A 21 -16.49 11.61 -8.61
C ASN A 21 -15.40 11.65 -9.70
N ASN A 22 -14.17 11.33 -9.32
CA ASN A 22 -13.12 10.91 -10.23
C ASN A 22 -13.05 9.39 -10.03
N GLY A 23 -13.36 8.59 -11.05
CA GLY A 23 -13.56 7.14 -10.97
C GLY A 23 -12.36 6.28 -10.53
N TYR A 24 -11.44 6.82 -9.74
CA TYR A 24 -10.33 6.11 -9.12
C TYR A 24 -10.78 5.45 -7.82
N ALA A 25 -10.36 4.20 -7.61
CA ALA A 25 -10.62 3.50 -6.37
C ALA A 25 -9.98 4.27 -5.20
N GLN A 26 -10.80 4.70 -4.25
CA GLN A 26 -10.34 5.36 -3.03
C GLN A 26 -9.67 4.32 -2.11
N PRO A 27 -8.67 4.71 -1.30
CA PRO A 27 -7.98 3.80 -0.42
C PRO A 27 -8.95 3.23 0.63
N ASN A 28 -8.89 1.92 0.85
CA ASN A 28 -9.71 1.24 1.87
C ASN A 28 -8.96 1.25 3.21
N ILE A 29 -8.70 2.44 3.74
CA ILE A 29 -7.94 2.60 4.98
C ILE A 29 -8.85 2.35 6.19
N PRO A 30 -8.54 1.39 7.07
CA PRO A 30 -9.33 1.16 8.28
C PRO A 30 -9.19 2.34 9.27
N LYS A 31 -10.17 3.25 9.29
CA LYS A 31 -10.17 4.44 10.16
C LYS A 31 -10.27 4.13 11.65
N ASP A 32 -10.78 2.96 11.99
CA ASP A 32 -10.96 2.43 13.34
C ASP A 32 -9.70 1.75 13.90
N LYS A 33 -8.63 1.63 13.10
CA LYS A 33 -7.40 0.90 13.46
C LYS A 33 -6.14 1.76 13.47
N ILE A 34 -6.25 3.07 13.69
CA ILE A 34 -5.05 3.91 13.88
C ILE A 34 -4.35 3.44 15.16
N PRO A 35 -3.09 2.98 15.09
CA PRO A 35 -2.36 2.55 16.28
C PRO A 35 -2.22 3.71 17.26
N SER A 36 -2.45 3.46 18.55
CA SER A 36 -2.36 4.50 19.58
C SER A 36 -0.93 4.88 19.95
N ASN A 37 0.07 4.12 19.48
CA ASN A 37 1.49 4.22 19.86
C ASN A 37 2.40 4.78 18.75
N LEU A 38 1.88 5.61 17.85
CA LEU A 38 2.69 6.22 16.78
C LEU A 38 3.67 7.27 17.34
N SER A 39 4.90 7.28 16.82
CA SER A 39 5.78 8.44 17.00
C SER A 39 5.18 9.67 16.31
N ALA A 40 5.60 10.88 16.71
CA ALA A 40 5.10 12.10 16.10
C ALA A 40 5.34 12.14 14.57
N GLU A 41 6.50 11.64 14.13
CA GLU A 41 6.88 11.54 12.71
C GLU A 41 5.97 10.57 11.95
N VAL A 42 5.77 9.35 12.46
CA VAL A 42 4.89 8.36 11.81
C VAL A 42 3.44 8.85 11.82
N LYS A 43 3.00 9.52 12.89
CA LYS A 43 1.64 10.04 13.01
C LYS A 43 1.33 11.09 11.93
N ALA A 44 2.26 12.01 11.66
CA ALA A 44 2.07 13.04 10.65
C ALA A 44 1.85 12.41 9.26
N GLU A 45 2.67 11.44 8.88
CA GLU A 45 2.52 10.78 7.58
C GLU A 45 1.27 9.89 7.53
N VAL A 46 0.88 9.26 8.65
CA VAL A 46 -0.39 8.52 8.74
C VAL A 46 -1.60 9.42 8.53
N GLU A 47 -1.57 10.67 9.01
CA GLU A 47 -2.64 11.64 8.74
C GLU A 47 -2.71 11.98 7.25
N ASP A 48 -1.57 12.15 6.58
CA ASP A 48 -1.47 12.44 5.15
C ASP A 48 -1.89 11.26 4.24
N LEU A 49 -1.88 10.01 4.73
CA LEU A 49 -2.50 8.88 4.02
C LEU A 49 -4.01 9.07 3.79
N TYR A 50 -4.69 9.93 4.56
CA TYR A 50 -6.10 10.25 4.39
C TYR A 50 -6.35 11.50 3.55
N ALA A 51 -5.30 12.13 2.99
CA ALA A 51 -5.43 13.35 2.21
C ALA A 51 -6.31 13.13 0.96
N PRO A 52 -7.12 14.13 0.54
CA PRO A 52 -7.91 14.02 -0.68
C PRO A 52 -7.04 13.93 -1.94
N GLU A 53 -5.85 14.52 -1.93
CA GLU A 53 -4.91 14.51 -3.04
C GLU A 53 -4.10 13.20 -3.07
N ALA A 54 -4.18 12.46 -4.17
CA ALA A 54 -3.43 11.21 -4.36
C ALA A 54 -1.91 11.41 -4.22
N VAL A 55 -1.38 12.55 -4.72
CA VAL A 55 0.04 12.88 -4.59
C VAL A 55 0.49 12.93 -3.13
N LYS A 56 -0.31 13.51 -2.23
CA LYS A 56 0.03 13.55 -0.81
C LYS A 56 0.01 12.16 -0.17
N ARG A 57 -0.98 11.34 -0.52
CA ARG A 57 -1.06 9.96 -0.01
C ARG A 57 0.14 9.12 -0.46
N ALA A 58 0.54 9.26 -1.73
CA ALA A 58 1.72 8.58 -2.27
C ALA A 58 3.01 9.05 -1.58
N GLN A 59 3.19 10.37 -1.40
CA GLN A 59 4.34 10.92 -0.68
C GLN A 59 4.41 10.44 0.77
N ALA A 60 3.27 10.37 1.46
CA ALA A 60 3.18 9.86 2.82
C ALA A 60 3.55 8.37 2.91
N ALA A 61 3.04 7.54 1.99
CA ALA A 61 3.41 6.12 1.91
C ALA A 61 4.92 5.96 1.68
N ASN A 62 5.48 6.70 0.73
CA ASN A 62 6.91 6.68 0.41
C ASN A 62 7.79 7.02 1.63
N LYS A 63 7.48 8.11 2.33
CA LYS A 63 8.19 8.51 3.56
C LYS A 63 8.05 7.49 4.69
N LEU A 64 6.89 6.86 4.85
CA LEU A 64 6.71 5.77 5.82
C LEU A 64 7.64 4.59 5.49
N GLY A 65 7.82 4.27 4.21
CA GLY A 65 8.82 3.30 3.76
C GLY A 65 10.24 3.68 4.13
N ASP A 66 10.63 4.95 3.94
CA ASP A 66 11.97 5.46 4.27
C ASP A 66 12.25 5.45 5.80
N MET A 67 11.21 5.40 6.63
CA MET A 67 11.34 5.20 8.08
C MET A 67 11.64 3.74 8.47
N GLY A 68 11.50 2.79 7.55
CA GLY A 68 11.73 1.36 7.75
C GLY A 68 10.88 0.77 8.89
N GLU A 69 11.45 -0.14 9.68
CA GLU A 69 10.74 -0.81 10.79
C GLU A 69 10.06 0.15 11.79
N LYS A 70 10.52 1.40 11.92
CA LYS A 70 9.87 2.40 12.79
C LYS A 70 8.44 2.70 12.37
N ALA A 71 8.13 2.53 11.09
CA ALA A 71 6.78 2.68 10.54
C ALA A 71 5.95 1.39 10.60
N ALA A 72 6.45 0.31 11.21
CA ALA A 72 5.70 -0.95 11.35
C ALA A 72 4.28 -0.78 11.92
N PRO A 73 4.01 0.13 12.88
CA PRO A 73 2.63 0.39 13.30
C PRO A 73 1.69 0.82 12.16
N ALA A 74 2.19 1.49 11.12
CA ALA A 74 1.39 1.96 9.99
C ALA A 74 1.06 0.86 8.95
N ILE A 75 1.61 -0.36 9.09
CA ILE A 75 1.39 -1.47 8.13
C ILE A 75 -0.09 -1.71 7.80
N PRO A 76 -1.03 -1.80 8.76
CA PRO A 76 -2.44 -2.04 8.42
C PRO A 76 -3.04 -0.95 7.53
N LEU A 77 -2.53 0.29 7.63
CA LEU A 77 -2.99 1.42 6.84
C LEU A 77 -2.40 1.35 5.43
N LEU A 78 -1.10 1.03 5.31
CA LEU A 78 -0.44 0.80 4.03
C LEU A 78 -1.04 -0.39 3.27
N ILE A 79 -1.46 -1.46 3.97
CA ILE A 79 -2.24 -2.56 3.36
C ILE A 79 -3.57 -2.03 2.79
N GLY A 80 -4.25 -1.14 3.50
CA GLY A 80 -5.48 -0.50 3.01
C GLY A 80 -5.25 0.43 1.81
N MET A 81 -4.04 0.98 1.67
CA MET A 81 -3.62 1.82 0.55
C MET A 81 -3.37 1.04 -0.74
N LEU A 82 -3.11 -0.27 -0.68
CA LEU A 82 -2.87 -1.09 -1.89
C LEU A 82 -4.05 -1.06 -2.89
N GLY A 83 -5.25 -0.67 -2.46
CA GLY A 83 -6.40 -0.50 -3.36
C GLY A 83 -6.43 0.84 -4.11
N ASP A 84 -5.57 1.79 -3.74
CA ASP A 84 -5.56 3.15 -4.25
C ASP A 84 -4.80 3.25 -5.58
N SER A 85 -5.56 3.08 -6.65
CA SER A 85 -5.08 3.10 -8.03
C SER A 85 -5.14 4.49 -8.67
N ALA A 86 -5.24 5.56 -7.86
CA ALA A 86 -5.24 6.92 -8.38
C ALA A 86 -3.89 7.21 -9.07
N GLY A 87 -3.89 7.19 -10.41
CA GLY A 87 -2.71 7.48 -11.20
C GLY A 87 -2.22 8.90 -10.94
N ILE A 88 -0.94 9.03 -10.64
CA ILE A 88 -0.28 10.32 -10.42
C ILE A 88 1.01 10.39 -11.24
N GLU A 89 1.29 11.58 -11.73
CA GLU A 89 2.58 11.94 -12.29
C GLU A 89 3.43 12.56 -11.17
N LEU A 90 4.46 11.83 -10.71
CA LEU A 90 5.45 12.37 -9.80
C LEU A 90 6.62 12.95 -10.60
N LYS A 91 6.92 14.22 -10.34
CA LYS A 91 8.19 14.84 -10.72
C LYS A 91 9.14 14.63 -9.56
N THR A 92 10.02 13.63 -9.68
CA THR A 92 11.02 13.29 -8.66
C THR A 92 12.06 14.40 -8.46
N ASP A 93 12.27 15.23 -9.49
CA ASP A 93 13.12 16.42 -9.47
C ASP A 93 12.49 17.52 -10.35
N PRO A 94 12.40 18.79 -9.88
CA PRO A 94 11.99 19.93 -10.71
C PRO A 94 12.72 20.05 -12.06
N GLU A 95 13.96 19.57 -12.15
CA GLU A 95 14.78 19.60 -13.37
C GLU A 95 14.67 18.31 -14.21
N SER A 96 14.11 17.23 -13.65
CA SER A 96 13.89 15.98 -14.38
C SER A 96 12.79 16.15 -15.43
N LYS A 97 13.13 15.76 -16.67
CA LYS A 97 12.17 15.70 -17.78
C LYS A 97 11.38 14.39 -17.80
N ILE A 98 11.70 13.45 -16.93
CA ILE A 98 11.05 12.14 -16.86
C ILE A 98 10.05 12.21 -15.70
N ALA A 99 8.76 12.19 -16.04
CA ALA A 99 7.70 11.99 -15.06
C ALA A 99 7.59 10.48 -14.79
N GLU A 100 7.59 10.10 -13.51
CA GLU A 100 7.27 8.74 -13.12
C GLU A 100 5.77 8.64 -12.88
N ASN A 101 5.13 7.70 -13.57
CA ASN A 101 3.74 7.38 -13.35
C ASN A 101 3.67 6.35 -12.21
N THR A 102 3.02 6.71 -11.11
CA THR A 102 2.81 5.83 -9.97
C THR A 102 1.36 5.95 -9.47
N SER A 103 1.07 5.31 -8.35
CA SER A 103 -0.16 5.48 -7.59
C SER A 103 0.14 5.36 -6.09
N PRO A 104 -0.73 5.86 -5.21
CA PRO A 104 -0.54 5.67 -3.77
C PRO A 104 -0.47 4.19 -3.36
N GLY A 105 -1.17 3.30 -4.07
CA GLY A 105 -1.07 1.86 -3.84
C GLY A 105 0.29 1.29 -4.19
N ILE A 106 0.91 1.74 -5.29
CA ILE A 106 2.28 1.32 -5.66
C ILE A 106 3.28 1.81 -4.61
N GLU A 107 3.21 3.08 -4.20
CA GLU A 107 4.10 3.60 -3.14
C GLU A 107 3.90 2.86 -1.82
N ALA A 108 2.66 2.46 -1.49
CA ALA A 108 2.40 1.66 -0.30
C ALA A 108 2.99 0.25 -0.39
N ALA A 109 2.97 -0.40 -1.55
CA ALA A 109 3.62 -1.69 -1.77
C ALA A 109 5.14 -1.60 -1.57
N VAL A 110 5.78 -0.60 -2.19
CA VAL A 110 7.21 -0.32 -2.01
C VAL A 110 7.54 -0.02 -0.55
N ALA A 111 6.71 0.80 0.11
CA ALA A 111 6.90 1.10 1.53
C ALA A 111 6.82 -0.14 2.42
N LEU A 112 5.88 -1.05 2.16
CA LEU A 112 5.76 -2.31 2.90
C LEU A 112 6.99 -3.20 2.72
N GLY A 113 7.55 -3.27 1.51
CA GLY A 113 8.82 -3.96 1.25
C GLY A 113 9.97 -3.35 2.06
N LYS A 114 10.11 -2.02 2.04
CA LYS A 114 11.13 -1.27 2.82
C LYS A 114 10.98 -1.41 4.34
N ILE A 115 9.75 -1.53 4.84
CA ILE A 115 9.47 -1.76 6.27
C ILE A 115 9.99 -3.14 6.71
N GLY A 116 10.03 -4.12 5.81
CA GLY A 116 10.68 -5.42 6.03
C GLY A 116 9.78 -6.46 6.69
N ASP A 117 10.41 -7.39 7.42
CA ASP A 117 9.78 -8.58 8.03
C ASP A 117 8.43 -8.35 8.74
N PRO A 118 8.19 -7.24 9.46
CA PRO A 118 6.89 -7.00 10.09
C PRO A 118 5.72 -6.95 9.09
N ALA A 119 5.97 -6.65 7.81
CA ALA A 119 4.96 -6.58 6.77
C ALA A 119 4.60 -7.95 6.15
N LEU A 120 5.39 -8.99 6.37
CA LEU A 120 5.25 -10.30 5.72
C LEU A 120 3.85 -10.91 5.88
N GLU A 121 3.41 -11.15 7.12
CA GLU A 121 2.12 -11.80 7.38
C GLU A 121 0.91 -10.95 6.92
N PRO A 122 0.90 -9.62 7.15
CA PRO A 122 -0.11 -8.74 6.57
C PRO A 122 -0.18 -8.81 5.04
N LEU A 123 0.97 -8.87 4.35
CA LEU A 123 1.03 -9.00 2.90
C LEU A 123 0.52 -10.36 2.41
N ILE A 124 0.89 -11.46 3.07
CA ILE A 124 0.32 -12.80 2.80
C ILE A 124 -1.21 -12.80 2.98
N GLY A 125 -1.73 -12.04 3.94
CA GLY A 125 -3.16 -11.81 4.09
C GLY A 125 -3.78 -11.06 2.90
N ALA A 126 -3.13 -9.98 2.45
CA ALA A 126 -3.58 -9.14 1.33
C ALA A 126 -3.60 -9.88 -0.02
N MET A 127 -2.76 -10.90 -0.21
CA MET A 127 -2.82 -11.82 -1.35
C MET A 127 -4.16 -12.57 -1.50
N LYS A 128 -5.06 -12.50 -0.51
CA LYS A 128 -6.39 -13.12 -0.55
C LYS A 128 -7.52 -12.10 -0.69
N ASP A 129 -7.19 -10.81 -0.91
CA ASP A 129 -8.21 -9.76 -1.03
C ASP A 129 -9.13 -9.98 -2.25
N LYS A 130 -10.38 -9.56 -2.13
CA LYS A 130 -11.36 -9.63 -3.22
C LYS A 130 -10.96 -8.77 -4.42
N ASN A 131 -10.27 -7.66 -4.19
CA ASN A 131 -9.78 -6.74 -5.20
C ASN A 131 -8.49 -7.29 -5.84
N PRO A 132 -8.49 -7.62 -7.14
CA PRO A 132 -7.29 -8.11 -7.82
C PRO A 132 -6.12 -7.13 -7.75
N HIS A 133 -6.37 -5.82 -7.75
CA HIS A 133 -5.31 -4.83 -7.65
C HIS A 133 -4.55 -4.91 -6.32
N VAL A 134 -5.26 -5.15 -5.22
CA VAL A 134 -4.64 -5.37 -3.90
C VAL A 134 -3.78 -6.63 -3.91
N ARG A 135 -4.26 -7.72 -4.53
CA ARG A 135 -3.49 -8.97 -4.65
C ARG A 135 -2.23 -8.80 -5.49
N VAL A 136 -2.32 -8.09 -6.62
CA VAL A 136 -1.16 -7.73 -7.47
C VAL A 136 -0.12 -6.98 -6.65
N LEU A 137 -0.51 -5.89 -5.99
CA LEU A 137 0.44 -5.06 -5.25
C LEU A 137 0.96 -5.73 -3.97
N ALA A 138 0.20 -6.64 -3.38
CA ALA A 138 0.71 -7.49 -2.31
C ALA A 138 1.83 -8.43 -2.81
N ALA A 139 1.70 -9.00 -4.01
CA ALA A 139 2.76 -9.81 -4.61
C ALA A 139 4.01 -8.97 -4.94
N VAL A 140 3.81 -7.75 -5.46
CA VAL A 140 4.91 -6.79 -5.69
C VAL A 140 5.63 -6.45 -4.40
N ALA A 141 4.91 -6.18 -3.30
CA ALA A 141 5.55 -5.90 -2.02
C ALA A 141 6.30 -7.12 -1.44
N LEU A 142 5.80 -8.34 -1.68
CA LEU A 142 6.48 -9.58 -1.28
C LEU A 142 7.74 -9.87 -2.12
N GLU A 143 7.75 -9.45 -3.39
CA GLU A 143 8.94 -9.44 -4.24
C GLU A 143 10.01 -8.52 -3.67
N GLU A 144 9.68 -7.25 -3.38
CA GLU A 144 10.60 -6.28 -2.76
C GLU A 144 11.11 -6.73 -1.38
N LEU A 145 10.33 -7.53 -0.66
CA LEU A 145 10.70 -8.06 0.64
C LEU A 145 11.68 -9.25 0.54
N GLU A 146 11.68 -9.98 -0.58
CA GLU A 146 12.51 -11.16 -0.87
C GLU A 146 12.51 -12.24 0.23
N ASN A 147 11.46 -12.31 1.07
CA ASN A 147 11.45 -13.24 2.21
C ASN A 147 10.97 -14.65 1.80
N PRO A 148 11.78 -15.71 1.96
CA PRO A 148 11.42 -17.07 1.56
C PRO A 148 10.16 -17.64 2.22
N LYS A 149 9.72 -17.08 3.35
CA LYS A 149 8.46 -17.48 4.00
C LYS A 149 7.22 -17.13 3.17
N ALA A 150 7.34 -16.26 2.17
CA ALA A 150 6.27 -15.90 1.25
C ALA A 150 6.03 -16.95 0.14
N VAL A 151 6.98 -17.87 -0.10
CA VAL A 151 6.98 -18.79 -1.24
C VAL A 151 5.68 -19.59 -1.35
N ASP A 152 5.17 -20.13 -0.24
CA ASP A 152 3.95 -20.94 -0.28
C ASP A 152 2.71 -20.12 -0.64
N ALA A 153 2.63 -18.87 -0.18
CA ALA A 153 1.54 -17.97 -0.54
C ALA A 153 1.62 -17.57 -2.03
N LEU A 154 2.82 -17.32 -2.53
CA LEU A 154 3.04 -16.95 -3.93
C LEU A 154 2.80 -18.13 -4.89
N ILE A 155 3.15 -19.36 -4.50
CA ILE A 155 2.81 -20.58 -5.27
C ILE A 155 1.30 -20.71 -5.43
N VAL A 156 0.52 -20.45 -4.38
CA VAL A 156 -0.95 -20.45 -4.48
C VAL A 156 -1.44 -19.36 -5.44
N ALA A 157 -0.80 -18.19 -5.44
CA ALA A 157 -1.16 -17.07 -6.30
C ALA A 157 -0.83 -17.27 -7.79
N LEU A 158 0.01 -18.25 -8.15
CA LEU A 158 0.18 -18.68 -9.55
C LEU A 158 -1.13 -19.19 -10.18
N GLN A 159 -2.10 -19.58 -9.35
CA GLN A 159 -3.42 -20.07 -9.77
C GLN A 159 -4.52 -18.99 -9.61
N ASP A 160 -4.14 -17.73 -9.42
CA ASP A 160 -5.10 -16.63 -9.27
C ASP A 160 -5.95 -16.46 -10.53
N LYS A 161 -7.22 -16.08 -10.39
CA LYS A 161 -8.10 -15.81 -11.56
C LYS A 161 -7.70 -14.57 -12.37
N ASN A 162 -6.89 -13.69 -11.82
CA ASN A 162 -6.40 -12.48 -12.47
C ASN A 162 -4.96 -12.70 -12.96
N LEU A 163 -4.75 -12.50 -14.27
CA LEU A 163 -3.46 -12.75 -14.91
C LEU A 163 -2.33 -11.85 -14.39
N ASP A 164 -2.62 -10.61 -14.02
CA ASP A 164 -1.61 -9.70 -13.46
C ASP A 164 -1.12 -10.20 -12.10
N ALA A 165 -2.02 -10.76 -11.28
CA ALA A 165 -1.68 -11.36 -10.00
C ALA A 165 -0.84 -12.64 -10.19
N GLN A 166 -1.18 -13.48 -11.18
CA GLN A 166 -0.35 -14.65 -11.54
C GLN A 166 1.06 -14.23 -11.96
N ALA A 167 1.16 -13.24 -12.87
CA ALA A 167 2.44 -12.75 -13.38
C ALA A 167 3.30 -12.14 -12.27
N SER A 168 2.68 -11.35 -11.38
CA SER A 168 3.38 -10.77 -10.23
C SER A 168 3.86 -11.84 -9.26
N ALA A 169 3.06 -12.88 -9.00
CA ALA A 169 3.48 -14.01 -8.17
C ALA A 169 4.64 -14.79 -8.82
N ALA A 170 4.61 -15.02 -10.13
CA ALA A 170 5.68 -15.69 -10.85
C ALA A 170 6.99 -14.89 -10.78
N ARG A 171 6.92 -13.57 -10.97
CA ARG A 171 8.07 -12.66 -10.84
C ARG A 171 8.64 -12.69 -9.42
N ALA A 172 7.79 -12.52 -8.39
CA ALA A 172 8.20 -12.58 -6.99
C ALA A 172 8.90 -13.91 -6.63
N LEU A 173 8.37 -15.05 -7.11
CA LEU A 173 9.00 -16.35 -6.91
C LEU A 173 10.37 -16.46 -7.60
N GLY A 174 10.52 -15.83 -8.77
CA GLY A 174 11.80 -15.72 -9.47
C GLY A 174 12.82 -14.92 -8.67
N GLU A 175 12.45 -13.78 -8.11
CA GLU A 175 13.35 -12.94 -7.30
C GLU A 175 13.74 -13.61 -5.97
N ILE A 176 12.78 -14.27 -5.29
CA ILE A 176 13.08 -15.00 -4.05
C ILE A 176 14.04 -16.18 -4.29
N ASN A 177 14.09 -16.73 -5.51
CA ASN A 177 15.00 -17.80 -5.92
C ASN A 177 14.93 -19.08 -5.05
N ASP A 178 13.77 -19.40 -4.48
CA ASP A 178 13.57 -20.63 -3.71
C ASP A 178 13.34 -21.83 -4.65
N PRO A 179 14.13 -22.92 -4.55
CA PRO A 179 13.96 -24.11 -5.39
C PRO A 179 12.56 -24.74 -5.35
N LYS A 180 11.79 -24.53 -4.28
CA LYS A 180 10.41 -24.99 -4.14
C LYS A 180 9.49 -24.39 -5.21
N ALA A 181 9.85 -23.24 -5.78
CA ALA A 181 9.07 -22.55 -6.81
C ALA A 181 9.21 -23.17 -8.22
N VAL A 182 10.24 -23.98 -8.48
CA VAL A 182 10.59 -24.44 -9.84
C VAL A 182 9.45 -25.25 -10.48
N GLU A 183 8.99 -26.31 -9.83
CA GLU A 183 7.91 -27.16 -10.37
C GLU A 183 6.57 -26.40 -10.53
N PRO A 184 6.13 -25.59 -9.54
CA PRO A 184 4.97 -24.71 -9.71
C PRO A 184 5.09 -23.74 -10.89
N LEU A 185 6.24 -23.10 -11.08
CA LEU A 185 6.46 -22.17 -12.20
C LEU A 185 6.41 -22.90 -13.55
N ILE A 186 7.02 -24.08 -13.66
CA ILE A 186 6.96 -24.91 -14.88
C ILE A 186 5.51 -25.33 -15.19
N ALA A 187 4.72 -25.64 -14.17
CA ALA A 187 3.31 -25.98 -14.36
C ALA A 187 2.50 -24.78 -14.88
N ALA A 188 2.75 -23.58 -14.35
CA ALA A 188 2.05 -22.35 -14.74
C ALA A 188 2.31 -21.91 -16.20
N LEU A 189 3.39 -22.39 -16.84
CA LEU A 189 3.68 -22.11 -18.26
C LEU A 189 2.80 -22.90 -19.24
N LYS A 190 2.02 -23.88 -18.77
CA LYS A 190 1.25 -24.80 -19.61
C LYS A 190 -0.22 -24.40 -19.77
N ASP A 191 -0.65 -23.35 -19.08
CA ASP A 191 -2.01 -22.76 -19.17
C ASP A 191 -2.09 -21.69 -20.28
#